data_AF-A0A5E3X7R4-F1
#
_entry.id   AF-A0A5E3X7R4-F1
#
_cell.length_a   1.000
_cell.length_b   1.000
_cell.length_c   1.000
_cell.angle_alpha   90.00
_cell.angle_beta   90.00
_cell.angle_gamma   90.00
#
_symmetry.space_group_name_H-M   'P 1'
#
loop_
_entity.id
_entity.type
_entity.pdbx_description
1 polymer ?
#
loop_
_entity_poly.entity_id
_entity_poly.type
_entity_poly.pdbx_seq_one_letter_code
_entity_poly.pdbx_strand_id
1 'polypeptide(L)'
;MDVTQLHQVSMPKTFAFTFTPTLALPPEINTQRSTSSPRTTADDDTTRPGGTPPAINLSSKPHAQAYNEEAPRPQASHSPARPSDDMINTIQRIVNESLGPSLSAISEERNMLERWLIQHVNVRIEILRGSSTENLEKRLNDLNGHIQQSLEAHDGHIGNLNNCVCEIQRTQGEFSTKTEVHATQQKLRNEINNESLRAQNEAASIRNSLDDVLARLLTIESAHSELKSLHTNLRTQHNKLKSEHAELKTQHDGLRSQLNNLQTEHDDLEVRYDDLETQHNEFQTRSEATTAQQAEALNKATSHLQHAQSTIVSLQAMVSRQDSMLNTMKVDVAEATRRANFAIYHVQRWVDGEMRAQQTAEEERQREMEAERQRQEAEDARLREEARKAHDQARKEQQERNQREAQEEKARARQEREKREKEQEERAEREREREKRRNGDHNILSRWALYDAPLAESLTFNTIIWPVLIAPVDPDDLTLSAIRDFLFSKAHSEKKDNKQRLWDAFKRWHSDKCATVKARVPDEEKPLIDEAFHVISIHLNELNAQMKADGTTA
;
A
#
# COMPACT_ATOMS: atom_id res chain seq x y z
N MET A 1 -12.68 -3.89 -41.76
CA MET A 1 -13.19 -2.66 -42.38
C MET A 1 -12.36 -1.51 -41.88
N ASP A 2 -11.78 -0.82 -42.85
CA ASP A 2 -11.18 0.51 -42.89
C ASP A 2 -9.90 0.91 -42.15
N VAL A 3 -9.09 1.62 -42.94
CA VAL A 3 -7.76 2.18 -42.77
C VAL A 3 -7.90 3.69 -42.98
N THR A 4 -7.20 4.54 -42.21
CA THR A 4 -6.79 5.91 -42.64
C THR A 4 -5.79 6.44 -41.59
N GLN A 5 -4.50 6.63 -41.90
CA GLN A 5 -3.80 7.62 -42.76
C GLN A 5 -3.36 8.91 -42.03
N LEU A 6 -2.03 9.03 -41.90
CA LEU A 6 -1.11 10.19 -41.94
C LEU A 6 -1.68 11.61 -42.18
N HIS A 7 -1.11 12.62 -41.50
CA HIS A 7 -0.36 13.74 -42.12
C HIS A 7 0.38 14.65 -41.10
N GLN A 8 1.61 15.02 -41.45
CA GLN A 8 2.38 16.16 -40.91
C GLN A 8 2.00 17.46 -41.65
N VAL A 9 1.99 18.63 -40.97
CA VAL A 9 2.35 19.96 -41.54
C VAL A 9 2.86 20.95 -40.45
N SER A 10 4.13 21.36 -40.60
CA SER A 10 4.79 22.70 -40.50
C SER A 10 4.19 23.94 -39.79
N MET A 11 4.87 24.41 -38.70
CA MET A 11 5.51 25.73 -38.32
C MET A 11 5.01 27.11 -38.90
N PRO A 12 5.36 28.35 -38.40
CA PRO A 12 6.40 28.81 -37.41
C PRO A 12 6.13 30.09 -36.50
N LYS A 13 7.11 30.42 -35.60
CA LYS A 13 7.64 31.76 -35.11
C LYS A 13 6.71 32.70 -34.29
N THR A 14 7.10 33.51 -33.29
CA THR A 14 8.36 34.16 -32.81
C THR A 14 8.07 34.87 -31.47
N PHE A 15 9.01 34.95 -30.52
CA PHE A 15 9.73 36.19 -30.16
C PHE A 15 10.77 35.97 -29.05
N ALA A 16 11.93 36.57 -29.25
CA ALA A 16 13.12 36.52 -28.42
C ALA A 16 13.15 37.63 -27.37
N PHE A 17 13.94 37.45 -26.31
CA PHE A 17 14.76 38.54 -25.77
C PHE A 17 16.07 38.00 -25.18
N THR A 18 17.11 38.76 -25.47
CA THR A 18 18.55 38.56 -25.30
C THR A 18 19.05 38.78 -23.87
N PHE A 19 20.18 38.18 -23.48
CA PHE A 19 21.41 38.87 -23.02
C PHE A 19 22.50 37.85 -22.62
N THR A 20 23.65 37.91 -23.29
CA THR A 20 24.99 37.53 -22.79
C THR A 20 25.64 38.80 -22.20
N PRO A 21 26.69 38.78 -21.33
CA PRO A 21 27.87 37.92 -21.53
C PRO A 21 28.76 37.59 -20.28
N THR A 22 29.86 36.84 -20.56
CA THR A 22 31.23 37.07 -20.05
C THR A 22 31.76 36.37 -18.78
N LEU A 23 32.79 35.54 -19.04
CA LEU A 23 34.02 35.18 -18.29
C LEU A 23 33.96 34.80 -16.79
N ALA A 24 34.44 33.58 -16.47
CA ALA A 24 35.75 33.39 -15.81
C ALA A 24 36.06 31.90 -15.58
N LEU A 25 37.29 31.51 -15.89
CA LEU A 25 37.95 30.25 -15.55
C LEU A 25 38.18 30.13 -14.02
N PRO A 26 38.25 28.91 -13.48
CA PRO A 26 39.13 28.59 -12.36
C PRO A 26 40.24 27.62 -12.84
N PRO A 27 41.43 27.70 -12.26
CA PRO A 27 41.79 26.58 -11.39
C PRO A 27 42.66 27.02 -10.20
N GLU A 28 42.40 26.48 -9.00
CA GLU A 28 43.49 26.34 -8.05
C GLU A 28 43.48 24.98 -7.36
N ILE A 29 44.68 24.42 -7.39
CA ILE A 29 45.10 23.11 -6.94
C ILE A 29 45.74 23.26 -5.57
N ASN A 30 45.33 22.35 -4.70
CA ASN A 30 46.01 21.75 -3.56
C ASN A 30 47.51 22.04 -3.34
N THR A 31 47.85 22.40 -2.09
CA THR A 31 49.06 22.07 -1.29
C THR A 31 50.46 22.08 -1.93
N GLN A 32 51.41 22.80 -1.29
CA GLN A 32 52.48 22.19 -0.48
C GLN A 32 53.42 23.24 0.19
N ARG A 33 53.58 23.07 1.51
CA ARG A 33 54.83 22.94 2.32
C ARG A 33 56.10 23.80 2.05
N SER A 34 56.64 24.25 3.19
CA SER A 34 58.06 24.60 3.52
C SER A 34 58.50 26.00 3.05
N THR A 35 59.27 26.83 3.77
CA THR A 35 60.48 26.61 4.59
C THR A 35 60.78 27.83 5.50
N SER A 36 61.73 27.64 6.43
CA SER A 36 62.83 28.56 6.83
C SER A 36 62.61 29.73 7.82
N SER A 37 63.17 29.55 9.03
CA SER A 37 63.94 30.53 9.85
C SER A 37 65.00 31.29 9.02
N PRO A 38 65.66 32.40 9.48
CA PRO A 38 65.99 32.74 10.88
C PRO A 38 66.08 34.27 11.24
N ARG A 39 66.50 34.52 12.49
CA ARG A 39 67.49 35.56 12.92
C ARG A 39 66.97 36.70 13.83
N THR A 40 67.26 36.51 15.12
CA THR A 40 67.99 37.41 16.03
C THR A 40 68.03 38.91 15.75
N THR A 41 67.57 39.71 16.72
CA THR A 41 68.35 40.76 17.39
C THR A 41 67.81 40.97 18.81
N ALA A 42 68.73 40.86 19.78
CA ALA A 42 68.58 41.28 21.16
C ALA A 42 68.74 42.80 21.27
N ASP A 43 68.41 43.34 22.44
CA ASP A 43 68.70 44.67 23.05
C ASP A 43 67.41 45.10 23.81
N ASP A 44 67.40 45.55 25.06
CA ASP A 44 68.47 45.83 26.00
C ASP A 44 67.93 45.87 27.44
N ASP A 45 68.85 45.51 28.34
CA ASP A 45 69.02 45.78 29.76
C ASP A 45 67.85 46.04 30.74
N THR A 46 67.79 45.18 31.76
CA THR A 46 67.34 45.53 33.10
C THR A 46 68.33 44.94 34.10
N THR A 47 69.32 45.73 34.51
CA THR A 47 70.07 45.46 35.74
C THR A 47 70.30 46.75 36.52
N ARG A 48 69.60 46.86 37.65
CA ARG A 48 69.75 47.87 38.69
C ARG A 48 70.99 47.54 39.54
N PRO A 49 72.02 48.40 39.64
CA PRO A 49 73.01 48.30 40.69
C PRO A 49 72.58 49.12 41.91
N GLY A 50 72.81 48.54 43.08
CA GLY A 50 72.89 49.29 44.33
C GLY A 50 74.24 50.01 44.45
N GLY A 51 74.27 51.00 45.34
CA GLY A 51 75.50 51.67 45.78
C GLY A 51 75.60 53.13 45.35
N THR A 52 75.33 54.03 46.31
CA THR A 52 76.03 55.29 46.64
C THR A 52 77.29 55.68 45.84
N PRO A 53 77.83 56.92 45.94
CA PRO A 53 77.36 58.26 46.36
C PRO A 53 77.72 59.33 45.28
N PRO A 54 77.48 60.67 45.41
CA PRO A 54 78.38 61.65 46.06
C PRO A 54 77.58 62.88 46.59
N ALA A 55 78.08 64.03 47.06
CA ALA A 55 79.23 64.44 47.85
C ALA A 55 79.04 65.95 48.18
N ILE A 56 79.98 66.49 48.96
CA ILE A 56 80.45 67.89 48.96
C ILE A 56 79.69 68.91 49.84
N ASN A 57 80.26 69.09 51.03
CA ASN A 57 81.05 70.28 51.45
C ASN A 57 80.45 71.69 51.32
N LEU A 58 80.50 72.41 52.45
CA LEU A 58 80.84 73.82 52.71
C LEU A 58 80.01 74.26 53.95
N SER A 59 80.49 74.95 54.97
CA SER A 59 81.81 75.47 55.31
C SER A 59 81.67 76.15 56.69
N SER A 60 82.77 76.13 57.46
CA SER A 60 83.17 77.11 58.48
C SER A 60 82.62 77.01 59.93
N LYS A 61 83.50 76.53 60.83
CA LYS A 61 84.29 77.28 61.85
C LYS A 61 83.67 78.54 62.51
N PRO A 62 84.16 79.00 63.69
CA PRO A 62 85.40 78.67 64.41
C PRO A 62 85.14 78.21 65.87
N HIS A 63 86.03 77.57 66.62
CA HIS A 63 87.44 77.84 66.96
C HIS A 63 87.65 79.08 67.82
N ALA A 64 88.55 78.91 68.80
CA ALA A 64 89.15 79.88 69.70
C ALA A 64 88.29 80.32 70.90
N GLN A 65 88.80 80.38 72.12
CA GLN A 65 90.13 80.11 72.65
C GLN A 65 90.03 80.28 74.18
N ALA A 66 90.78 79.43 74.88
CA ALA A 66 91.53 79.78 76.08
C ALA A 66 90.71 80.13 77.36
N TYR A 67 91.16 79.84 78.57
CA TYR A 67 92.51 79.73 79.06
C TYR A 67 92.62 78.61 80.09
N ASN A 68 93.72 77.88 79.97
CA ASN A 68 94.32 77.08 81.03
C ASN A 68 95.13 78.01 81.93
N GLU A 69 95.36 77.54 83.17
CA GLU A 69 96.43 77.95 84.07
C GLU A 69 96.27 79.37 84.69
N GLU A 70 96.59 79.60 85.95
CA GLU A 70 97.92 79.37 86.49
C GLU A 70 97.90 79.49 88.03
N ALA A 71 98.77 78.74 88.69
CA ALA A 71 99.22 79.01 90.06
C ALA A 71 99.80 80.45 90.15
N PRO A 72 100.10 81.00 91.36
CA PRO A 72 101.45 80.75 91.88
C PRO A 72 101.64 80.87 93.42
N ARG A 73 102.60 80.10 93.93
CA ARG A 73 103.58 80.52 94.95
C ARG A 73 104.60 81.44 94.24
N PRO A 74 105.30 82.41 94.86
CA PRO A 74 106.35 82.07 95.84
C PRO A 74 106.67 83.18 96.90
N GLN A 75 107.14 82.77 98.09
CA GLN A 75 108.49 83.01 98.65
C GLN A 75 109.02 84.45 98.70
N ALA A 76 109.39 84.89 99.91
CA ALA A 76 110.66 85.55 100.27
C ALA A 76 110.56 85.96 101.75
N SER A 77 111.24 85.25 102.65
CA SER A 77 112.55 85.59 103.24
C SER A 77 112.44 86.72 104.29
N HIS A 78 112.57 86.39 105.57
CA HIS A 78 113.82 86.33 106.34
C HIS A 78 113.98 87.57 107.24
N SER A 79 114.14 87.29 108.55
CA SER A 79 115.02 87.94 109.54
C SER A 79 115.68 89.26 109.17
N PRO A 80 115.86 90.23 110.11
CA PRO A 80 116.48 89.89 111.40
C PRO A 80 116.06 90.72 112.65
N ALA A 81 115.98 90.02 113.78
CA ALA A 81 116.68 90.28 115.05
C ALA A 81 116.45 91.55 115.93
N ARG A 82 116.36 91.23 117.25
CA ARG A 82 116.81 91.97 118.47
C ARG A 82 115.80 92.92 119.14
N PRO A 83 116.00 93.33 120.42
CA PRO A 83 116.54 92.66 121.61
C PRO A 83 115.74 92.94 122.93
N SER A 84 116.02 92.14 123.97
CA SER A 84 115.95 92.43 125.42
C SER A 84 114.65 92.88 126.11
N ASP A 85 114.17 92.02 127.00
CA ASP A 85 112.98 92.08 127.87
C ASP A 85 113.00 93.14 128.99
N ASP A 86 113.25 94.42 128.73
CA ASP A 86 113.16 95.46 129.79
C ASP A 86 112.47 96.78 129.40
N MET A 87 111.68 96.79 128.31
CA MET A 87 110.84 97.95 127.94
C MET A 87 109.37 97.62 127.61
N ILE A 88 109.03 96.32 127.50
CA ILE A 88 107.66 95.83 127.24
C ILE A 88 106.70 96.18 128.40
N ASN A 89 107.21 96.33 129.62
CA ASN A 89 106.40 96.71 130.78
C ASN A 89 106.10 98.22 130.90
N THR A 90 106.69 99.09 130.08
CA THR A 90 106.46 100.55 130.15
C THR A 90 105.49 101.06 129.08
N ILE A 91 105.44 100.43 127.90
CA ILE A 91 104.58 100.88 126.78
C ILE A 91 103.13 100.40 126.93
N GLN A 92 102.89 99.28 127.62
CA GLN A 92 101.54 98.86 128.04
C GLN A 92 100.82 99.91 128.92
N ARG A 93 101.55 100.89 129.47
CA ARG A 93 100.96 101.99 130.25
C ARG A 93 100.47 103.18 129.40
N ILE A 94 100.94 103.35 128.16
CA ILE A 94 100.58 104.51 127.30
C ILE A 94 99.46 104.18 126.30
N VAL A 95 99.38 102.94 125.81
CA VAL A 95 98.30 102.53 124.88
C VAL A 95 96.92 102.52 125.55
N ASN A 96 96.88 102.32 126.87
CA ASN A 96 95.64 102.26 127.65
C ASN A 96 94.99 103.63 127.93
N GLU A 97 95.61 104.77 127.62
CA GLU A 97 95.05 106.09 127.99
C GLU A 97 94.64 107.02 126.82
N SER A 98 94.83 106.70 125.52
CA SER A 98 94.41 107.65 124.45
C SER A 98 93.74 107.14 123.17
N LEU A 99 93.78 105.85 122.80
CA LEU A 99 93.32 105.42 121.45
C LEU A 99 92.22 104.35 121.41
N GLY A 100 91.75 103.84 122.54
CA GLY A 100 90.65 102.85 122.61
C GLY A 100 89.29 103.31 122.07
N PRO A 101 88.82 104.56 122.30
CA PRO A 101 87.46 104.95 121.91
C PRO A 101 87.20 105.11 120.40
N SER A 102 88.22 105.41 119.58
CA SER A 102 88.01 105.83 118.18
C SER A 102 87.81 104.70 117.16
N LEU A 103 88.11 103.44 117.52
CA LEU A 103 88.07 102.30 116.58
C LEU A 103 86.72 101.56 116.53
N SER A 104 85.83 101.75 117.50
CA SER A 104 84.51 101.07 117.52
C SER A 104 83.48 101.69 116.58
N ALA A 105 83.51 103.02 116.38
CA ALA A 105 82.47 103.72 115.62
C ALA A 105 82.50 103.45 114.11
N ILE A 106 83.69 103.20 113.53
CA ILE A 106 83.86 103.05 112.08
C ILE A 106 83.35 101.69 111.57
N SER A 107 83.27 100.67 112.43
CA SER A 107 82.80 99.34 112.04
C SER A 107 81.28 99.27 111.82
N GLU A 108 80.52 100.17 112.43
CA GLU A 108 79.05 100.05 112.48
C GLU A 108 78.38 100.67 111.24
N GLU A 109 78.92 101.77 110.72
CA GLU A 109 78.41 102.41 109.48
C GLU A 109 78.56 101.52 108.24
N ARG A 110 79.66 100.75 108.14
CA ARG A 110 79.89 99.86 107.00
C ARG A 110 78.79 98.80 106.82
N ASN A 111 78.28 98.25 107.92
CA ASN A 111 77.32 97.15 107.88
C ASN A 111 75.89 97.60 107.47
N MET A 112 75.53 98.87 107.62
CA MET A 112 74.23 99.36 107.15
C MET A 112 74.16 99.49 105.62
N LEU A 113 75.23 99.97 104.98
CA LEU A 113 75.26 100.19 103.53
C LEU A 113 75.17 98.90 102.72
N GLU A 114 75.79 97.81 103.18
CA GLU A 114 75.71 96.50 102.50
C GLU A 114 74.27 95.97 102.44
N ARG A 115 73.46 96.17 103.49
CA ARG A 115 72.08 95.66 103.51
C ARG A 115 71.17 96.38 102.52
N TRP A 116 71.36 97.68 102.34
CA TRP A 116 70.51 98.47 101.43
C TRP A 116 70.71 98.10 99.96
N LEU A 117 71.96 97.84 99.55
CA LEU A 117 72.28 97.52 98.16
C LEU A 117 71.71 96.16 97.72
N ILE A 118 71.72 95.16 98.61
CA ILE A 118 71.23 93.81 98.32
C ILE A 118 69.72 93.81 98.04
N GLN A 119 68.94 94.58 98.80
CA GLN A 119 67.48 94.63 98.66
C GLN A 119 67.05 95.15 97.27
N HIS A 120 67.70 96.21 96.78
CA HIS A 120 67.26 96.89 95.56
C HIS A 120 67.60 96.13 94.28
N VAL A 121 68.70 95.36 94.28
CA VAL A 121 69.10 94.54 93.13
C VAL A 121 68.15 93.35 92.94
N ASN A 122 67.73 92.71 94.03
CA ASN A 122 66.87 91.53 93.95
C ASN A 122 65.49 91.82 93.33
N VAL A 123 64.84 92.93 93.70
CA VAL A 123 63.51 93.29 93.16
C VAL A 123 63.53 93.46 91.63
N ARG A 124 64.62 94.02 91.09
CA ARG A 124 64.73 94.32 89.67
C ARG A 124 65.01 93.08 88.82
N ILE A 125 65.67 92.08 89.40
CA ILE A 125 65.86 90.76 88.79
C ILE A 125 64.51 90.03 88.65
N GLU A 126 63.64 90.11 89.66
CA GLU A 126 62.33 89.45 89.66
C GLU A 126 61.42 89.95 88.53
N ILE A 127 61.36 91.27 88.33
CA ILE A 127 60.52 91.91 87.29
C ILE A 127 60.97 91.51 85.88
N LEU A 128 62.28 91.54 85.62
CA LEU A 128 62.83 91.15 84.32
C LEU A 128 62.60 89.66 84.03
N ARG A 129 62.70 88.81 85.06
CA ARG A 129 62.44 87.38 84.94
C ARG A 129 60.97 87.12 84.56
N GLY A 130 60.01 87.78 85.20
CA GLY A 130 58.58 87.64 84.89
C GLY A 130 58.20 88.06 83.46
N SER A 131 58.68 89.21 82.99
CA SER A 131 58.36 89.67 81.63
C SER A 131 58.97 88.80 80.52
N SER A 132 60.13 88.18 80.79
CA SER A 132 60.81 87.35 79.80
C SER A 132 60.19 85.96 79.71
N THR A 133 59.71 85.40 80.82
CA THR A 133 59.10 84.06 80.81
C THR A 133 57.74 84.07 80.12
N GLU A 134 56.92 85.09 80.34
CA GLU A 134 55.58 85.19 79.76
C GLU A 134 55.61 85.35 78.23
N ASN A 135 56.61 86.07 77.70
CA ASN A 135 56.80 86.24 76.25
C ASN A 135 57.22 84.91 75.58
N LEU A 136 58.09 84.13 76.21
CA LEU A 136 58.51 82.83 75.70
C LEU A 136 57.36 81.82 75.71
N GLU A 137 56.53 81.83 76.75
CA GLU A 137 55.38 80.94 76.86
C GLU A 137 54.33 81.21 75.78
N LYS A 138 54.07 82.48 75.46
CA LYS A 138 53.18 82.84 74.35
C LYS A 138 53.73 82.35 73.00
N ARG A 139 55.01 82.59 72.72
CA ARG A 139 55.65 82.14 71.46
C ARG A 139 55.64 80.61 71.34
N LEU A 140 55.80 79.90 72.46
CA LEU A 140 55.74 78.45 72.50
C LEU A 140 54.33 77.96 72.14
N ASN A 141 53.29 78.59 72.71
CA ASN A 141 51.89 78.24 72.42
C ASN A 141 51.50 78.53 70.96
N ASP A 142 51.90 79.67 70.42
CA ASP A 142 51.64 80.03 69.01
C ASP A 142 52.31 79.03 68.06
N LEU A 143 53.56 78.64 68.34
CA LEU A 143 54.27 77.64 67.54
C LEU A 143 53.60 76.26 67.62
N ASN A 144 53.16 75.87 68.81
CA ASN A 144 52.47 74.59 69.00
C ASN A 144 51.11 74.57 68.27
N GLY A 145 50.41 75.71 68.26
CA GLY A 145 49.18 75.89 67.49
C GLY A 145 49.41 75.75 65.98
N HIS A 146 50.47 76.37 65.43
CA HIS A 146 50.83 76.21 64.02
C HIS A 146 51.19 74.77 63.65
N ILE A 147 51.94 74.07 64.52
CA ILE A 147 52.29 72.66 64.31
C ILE A 147 51.02 71.82 64.26
N GLN A 148 50.11 72.01 65.20
CA GLN A 148 48.86 71.26 65.25
C GLN A 148 47.99 71.49 64.01
N GLN A 149 47.84 72.74 63.58
CA GLN A 149 47.10 73.07 62.36
C GLN A 149 47.74 72.46 61.10
N SER A 150 49.08 72.43 61.05
CA SER A 150 49.81 71.76 59.96
C SER A 150 49.60 70.25 59.98
N LEU A 151 49.58 69.63 61.16
CA LEU A 151 49.31 68.20 61.32
C LEU A 151 47.89 67.84 60.89
N GLU A 152 46.88 68.62 61.30
CA GLU A 152 45.49 68.44 60.88
C GLU A 152 45.33 68.60 59.36
N ALA A 153 46.04 69.54 58.74
CA ALA A 153 46.06 69.68 57.29
C ALA A 153 46.72 68.49 56.60
N HIS A 154 47.81 67.95 57.15
CA HIS A 154 48.46 66.73 56.65
C HIS A 154 47.56 65.50 56.81
N ASP A 155 46.86 65.34 57.93
CA ASP A 155 45.89 64.26 58.14
C ASP A 155 44.73 64.36 57.15
N GLY A 156 44.25 65.57 56.87
CA GLY A 156 43.26 65.82 55.80
C GLY A 156 43.78 65.40 54.42
N HIS A 157 45.04 65.73 54.09
CA HIS A 157 45.66 65.29 52.83
C HIS A 157 45.82 63.76 52.77
N ILE A 158 46.23 63.12 53.87
CA ILE A 158 46.36 61.66 53.96
C ILE A 158 44.99 60.99 53.75
N GLY A 159 43.92 61.55 54.33
CA GLY A 159 42.54 61.11 54.10
C GLY A 159 42.15 61.16 52.62
N ASN A 160 42.46 62.27 51.95
CA ASN A 160 42.19 62.42 50.51
C ASN A 160 43.00 61.43 49.65
N LEU A 161 44.29 61.22 49.96
CA LEU A 161 45.11 60.22 49.27
C LEU A 161 44.55 58.80 49.45
N ASN A 162 44.12 58.45 50.66
CA ASN A 162 43.51 57.14 50.92
C ASN A 162 42.24 56.92 50.09
N ASN A 163 41.39 57.94 49.95
CA ASN A 163 40.23 57.86 49.06
C ASN A 163 40.64 57.61 47.60
N CYS A 164 41.65 58.32 47.07
CA CYS A 164 42.15 58.08 45.71
C CYS A 164 42.71 56.66 45.53
N VAL A 165 43.40 56.11 46.53
CA VAL A 165 43.90 54.72 46.49
C VAL A 165 42.74 53.73 46.43
N CYS A 166 41.67 53.94 47.22
CA CYS A 166 40.47 53.12 47.15
C CYS A 166 39.80 53.18 45.77
N GLU A 167 39.72 54.36 45.14
CA GLU A 167 39.17 54.50 43.78
C GLU A 167 40.01 53.79 42.72
N ILE A 168 41.35 53.87 42.81
CA ILE A 168 42.25 53.15 41.90
C ILE A 168 42.10 51.63 42.06
N GLN A 169 42.04 51.13 43.29
CA GLN A 169 41.81 49.71 43.55
C GLN A 169 40.46 49.23 42.98
N ARG A 170 39.41 50.06 43.09
CA ARG A 170 38.08 49.78 42.51
C ARG A 170 38.16 49.66 40.98
N THR A 171 38.80 50.62 40.31
CA THR A 171 38.93 50.61 38.84
C THR A 171 39.83 49.49 38.33
N GLN A 172 40.86 49.09 39.08
CA GLN A 172 41.67 47.92 38.77
C GLN A 172 40.86 46.62 38.86
N GLY A 173 39.99 46.50 39.87
CA GLY A 173 39.03 45.40 39.97
C GLY A 173 38.05 45.35 38.78
N GLU A 174 37.52 46.50 38.37
CA GLU A 174 36.67 46.62 37.18
C GLU A 174 37.41 46.19 35.88
N PHE A 175 38.68 46.55 35.73
CA PHE A 175 39.48 46.14 34.56
C PHE A 175 39.78 44.62 34.53
N SER A 176 40.08 44.02 35.68
CA SER A 176 40.26 42.57 35.80
C SER A 176 38.99 41.82 35.39
N THR A 177 37.82 42.22 35.91
CA THR A 177 36.54 41.58 35.52
C THR A 177 36.23 41.78 34.04
N LYS A 178 36.53 42.94 33.45
CA LYS A 178 36.35 43.18 32.00
C LYS A 178 37.24 42.26 31.14
N THR A 179 38.47 41.99 31.59
CA THR A 179 39.40 41.08 30.91
C THR A 179 38.91 39.64 30.96
N GLU A 180 38.39 39.20 32.11
CA GLU A 180 37.74 37.90 32.27
C GLU A 180 36.49 37.76 31.39
N VAL A 181 35.66 38.79 31.34
CA VAL A 181 34.49 38.84 30.45
C VAL A 181 34.91 38.73 28.99
N HIS A 182 35.96 39.43 28.55
CA HIS A 182 36.48 39.28 27.18
C HIS A 182 36.98 37.86 26.89
N ALA A 183 37.70 37.24 27.84
CA ALA A 183 38.16 35.86 27.70
C ALA A 183 36.99 34.87 27.59
N THR A 184 35.94 35.03 28.40
CA THR A 184 34.73 34.20 28.30
C THR A 184 33.99 34.45 26.98
N GLN A 185 33.90 35.70 26.51
CA GLN A 185 33.31 36.04 25.22
C GLN A 185 34.05 35.36 24.05
N GLN A 186 35.38 35.32 24.08
CA GLN A 186 36.16 34.64 23.05
C GLN A 186 35.98 33.12 23.09
N LYS A 187 35.90 32.51 24.28
CA LYS A 187 35.57 31.08 24.42
C LYS A 187 34.20 30.77 23.84
N LEU A 188 33.19 31.58 24.15
CA LEU A 188 31.84 31.43 23.60
C LEU A 188 31.83 31.59 22.07
N ARG A 189 32.56 32.57 21.51
CA ARG A 189 32.71 32.70 20.05
C ARG A 189 33.31 31.45 19.42
N ASN A 190 34.34 30.88 20.03
CA ASN A 190 34.97 29.66 19.54
C ASN A 190 34.02 28.45 19.63
N GLU A 191 33.28 28.32 20.72
CA GLU A 191 32.30 27.24 20.87
C GLU A 191 31.17 27.37 19.85
N ILE A 192 30.62 28.58 19.66
CA ILE A 192 29.61 28.86 18.63
C ILE A 192 30.15 28.49 17.23
N ASN A 193 31.40 28.83 16.93
CA ASN A 193 32.01 28.45 15.65
C ASN A 193 32.17 26.93 15.51
N ASN A 194 32.57 26.24 16.57
CA ASN A 194 32.71 24.79 16.58
C ASN A 194 31.35 24.08 16.43
N GLU A 195 30.32 24.54 17.14
CA GLU A 195 28.95 24.05 17.01
C GLU A 195 28.39 24.33 15.61
N SER A 196 28.62 25.52 15.06
CA SER A 196 28.23 25.86 13.69
C SER A 196 28.88 24.93 12.67
N LEU A 197 30.16 24.58 12.85
CA LEU A 197 30.87 23.66 11.97
C LEU A 197 30.35 22.23 12.11
N ARG A 198 30.06 21.77 13.34
CA ARG A 198 29.41 20.46 13.57
C ARG A 198 28.06 20.38 12.89
N ALA A 199 27.20 21.38 13.08
CA ALA A 199 25.88 21.45 12.46
C ALA A 199 25.99 21.46 10.92
N GLN A 200 26.98 22.16 10.36
CA GLN A 200 27.23 22.17 8.91
C GLN A 200 27.65 20.79 8.39
N ASN A 201 28.52 20.08 9.11
CA ASN A 201 28.95 18.72 8.76
C ASN A 201 27.79 17.72 8.85
N GLU A 202 26.96 17.81 9.89
CA GLU A 202 25.76 16.99 10.03
C GLU A 202 24.76 17.26 8.89
N ALA A 203 24.51 18.53 8.56
CA ALA A 203 23.64 18.90 7.44
C ALA A 203 24.18 18.38 6.10
N ALA A 204 25.50 18.42 5.88
CA ALA A 204 26.12 17.83 4.70
C ALA A 204 25.98 16.31 4.66
N SER A 205 26.15 15.62 5.79
CA SER A 205 25.94 14.18 5.91
C SER A 205 24.48 13.79 5.61
N ILE A 206 23.51 14.51 6.17
CA ILE A 206 22.08 14.30 5.91
C ILE A 206 21.76 14.52 4.43
N ARG A 207 22.31 15.57 3.82
CA ARG A 207 22.11 15.84 2.39
C ARG A 207 22.61 14.68 1.52
N ASN A 208 23.81 14.18 1.78
CA ASN A 208 24.35 13.05 1.03
C ASN A 208 23.49 11.79 1.22
N SER A 209 22.99 11.54 2.43
CA SER A 209 22.06 10.44 2.67
C SER A 209 20.73 10.63 1.95
N LEU A 210 20.22 11.86 1.86
CA LEU A 210 19.01 12.17 1.13
C LEU A 210 19.21 11.94 -0.37
N ASP A 211 20.34 12.35 -0.93
CA ASP A 211 20.69 12.14 -2.33
C ASP A 211 20.79 10.63 -2.66
N ASP A 212 21.36 9.81 -1.76
CA ASP A 212 21.38 8.34 -1.89
C ASP A 212 19.96 7.75 -1.91
N VAL A 213 19.11 8.17 -0.97
CA VAL A 213 17.71 7.70 -0.90
C VAL A 213 16.93 8.11 -2.15
N LEU A 214 17.12 9.33 -2.66
CA LEU A 214 16.49 9.79 -3.90
C LEU A 214 16.96 8.98 -5.11
N ALA A 215 18.26 8.69 -5.21
CA ALA A 215 18.79 7.83 -6.27
C ALA A 215 18.20 6.41 -6.23
N ARG A 216 18.03 5.85 -5.02
CA ARG A 216 17.39 4.54 -4.83
C ARG A 216 15.91 4.56 -5.18
N LEU A 217 15.18 5.63 -4.85
CA LEU A 217 13.78 5.80 -5.24
C LEU A 217 13.62 5.83 -6.76
N LEU A 218 14.44 6.61 -7.47
CA LEU A 218 14.42 6.67 -8.93
C LEU A 218 14.69 5.29 -9.57
N THR A 219 15.63 4.52 -9.00
CA THR A 219 15.93 3.15 -9.46
C THR A 219 14.75 2.20 -9.23
N ILE A 220 14.05 2.34 -8.10
CA ILE A 220 12.85 1.54 -7.81
C ILE A 220 11.71 1.92 -8.76
N GLU A 221 11.53 3.20 -9.06
CA GLU A 221 10.52 3.69 -9.99
C GLU A 221 10.75 3.15 -11.41
N SER A 222 11.99 3.13 -11.90
CA SER A 222 12.31 2.54 -13.20
C SER A 222 12.03 1.03 -13.21
N ALA A 223 12.45 0.30 -12.17
CA ALA A 223 12.18 -1.13 -12.04
C ALA A 223 10.68 -1.44 -11.95
N HIS A 224 9.90 -0.59 -11.25
CA HIS A 224 8.45 -0.72 -11.18
C HIS A 224 7.79 -0.52 -12.55
N SER A 225 8.26 0.47 -13.32
CA SER A 225 7.79 0.72 -14.69
C SER A 225 8.06 -0.48 -15.61
N GLU A 226 9.27 -1.05 -15.54
CA GLU A 226 9.63 -2.26 -16.27
C GLU A 226 8.77 -3.47 -15.87
N LEU A 227 8.58 -3.69 -14.57
CA LEU A 227 7.74 -4.78 -14.08
C LEU A 227 6.27 -4.62 -14.52
N LYS A 228 5.76 -3.39 -14.53
CA LYS A 228 4.42 -3.07 -15.02
C LYS A 228 4.30 -3.38 -16.51
N SER A 229 5.30 -3.02 -17.31
CA SER A 229 5.37 -3.37 -18.73
C SER A 229 5.36 -4.89 -18.94
N LEU A 230 6.21 -5.63 -18.20
CA LEU A 230 6.25 -7.09 -18.24
C LEU A 230 4.90 -7.70 -17.86
N HIS A 231 4.23 -7.21 -16.82
CA HIS A 231 2.92 -7.67 -16.41
C HIS A 231 1.88 -7.47 -17.53
N THR A 232 1.87 -6.30 -18.18
CA THR A 232 0.96 -6.05 -19.31
C THR A 232 1.22 -6.98 -20.49
N ASN A 233 2.50 -7.28 -20.78
CA ASN A 233 2.87 -8.23 -21.82
C ASN A 233 2.42 -9.66 -21.48
N LEU A 234 2.71 -10.14 -20.26
CA LEU A 234 2.28 -11.46 -19.78
C LEU A 234 0.76 -11.61 -19.81
N ARG A 235 0.02 -10.56 -19.41
CA ARG A 235 -1.44 -10.54 -19.48
C ARG A 235 -1.95 -10.66 -20.91
N THR A 236 -1.29 -9.99 -21.86
CA THR A 236 -1.63 -10.08 -23.29
C THR A 236 -1.38 -11.49 -23.83
N GLN A 237 -0.24 -12.09 -23.50
CA GLN A 237 0.07 -13.48 -23.86
C GLN A 237 -0.93 -14.47 -23.26
N HIS A 238 -1.30 -14.30 -21.99
CA HIS A 238 -2.30 -15.14 -21.33
C HIS A 238 -3.67 -15.06 -22.04
N ASN A 239 -4.12 -13.86 -22.38
CA ASN A 239 -5.38 -13.68 -23.11
C ASN A 239 -5.34 -14.35 -24.49
N LYS A 240 -4.22 -14.26 -25.21
CA LYS A 240 -4.02 -14.94 -26.49
C LYS A 240 -4.10 -16.47 -26.34
N LEU A 241 -3.39 -17.02 -25.36
CA LEU A 241 -3.39 -18.46 -25.09
C LEU A 241 -4.78 -18.95 -24.68
N LYS A 242 -5.53 -18.13 -23.92
CA LYS A 242 -6.90 -18.41 -23.54
C LYS A 242 -7.84 -18.47 -24.75
N SER A 243 -7.69 -17.57 -25.72
CA SER A 243 -8.46 -17.64 -26.98
C SER A 243 -8.10 -18.87 -27.81
N GLU A 244 -6.82 -19.20 -27.95
CA GLU A 244 -6.36 -20.40 -28.67
C GLU A 244 -6.91 -21.68 -28.02
N HIS A 245 -6.93 -21.76 -26.69
CA HIS A 245 -7.52 -22.90 -25.99
C HIS A 245 -9.03 -23.03 -26.22
N ALA A 246 -9.77 -21.91 -26.24
CA ALA A 246 -11.20 -21.92 -26.50
C ALA A 246 -11.51 -22.39 -27.94
N GLU A 247 -10.69 -21.99 -28.90
CA GLU A 247 -10.80 -22.44 -30.29
C GLU A 247 -10.49 -23.92 -30.43
N LEU A 248 -9.40 -24.40 -29.82
CA LEU A 248 -9.02 -25.82 -29.82
C LEU A 248 -10.09 -26.69 -29.15
N LYS A 249 -10.71 -26.22 -28.07
CA LYS A 249 -11.83 -26.91 -27.43
C LYS A 249 -13.03 -27.05 -28.37
N THR A 250 -13.36 -25.98 -29.09
CA THR A 250 -14.45 -26.00 -30.08
C THR A 250 -14.16 -27.00 -31.20
N GLN A 251 -12.92 -27.04 -31.69
CA GLN A 251 -12.49 -28.04 -32.69
C GLN A 251 -12.60 -29.48 -32.15
N HIS A 252 -12.16 -29.72 -30.91
CA HIS A 252 -12.27 -31.03 -30.27
C HIS A 252 -13.73 -31.48 -30.14
N ASP A 253 -14.63 -30.60 -29.69
CA ASP A 253 -16.05 -30.93 -29.56
C ASP A 253 -16.70 -31.20 -30.93
N GLY A 254 -16.25 -30.49 -31.98
CA GLY A 254 -16.61 -30.77 -33.37
C GLY A 254 -16.17 -32.16 -33.83
N LEU A 255 -14.89 -32.51 -33.63
CA LEU A 255 -14.35 -33.84 -33.97
C LEU A 255 -15.06 -34.96 -33.21
N ARG A 256 -15.36 -34.74 -31.92
CA ARG A 256 -16.11 -35.70 -31.11
C ARG A 256 -17.50 -35.96 -31.67
N SER A 257 -18.18 -34.92 -32.15
CA SER A 257 -19.49 -35.05 -32.79
C SER A 257 -19.39 -35.83 -34.11
N GLN A 258 -18.35 -35.58 -34.91
CA GLN A 258 -18.09 -36.35 -36.13
C GLN A 258 -17.84 -37.83 -35.84
N LEU A 259 -17.05 -38.13 -34.80
CA LEU A 259 -16.78 -39.51 -34.38
C LEU A 259 -18.07 -40.24 -33.97
N ASN A 260 -18.94 -39.58 -33.21
CA ASN A 260 -20.23 -40.15 -32.82
C ASN A 260 -21.12 -40.43 -34.04
N ASN A 261 -21.15 -39.52 -35.03
CA ASN A 261 -21.91 -39.73 -36.25
C ASN A 261 -21.37 -40.92 -37.07
N LEU A 262 -20.04 -41.02 -37.21
CA LEU A 262 -19.41 -42.16 -37.88
C LEU A 262 -19.69 -43.47 -37.15
N GLN A 263 -19.73 -43.46 -35.82
CA GLN A 263 -20.10 -44.64 -35.04
C GLN A 263 -21.54 -45.05 -35.35
N THR A 264 -22.49 -44.12 -35.37
CA THR A 264 -23.88 -44.44 -35.72
C THR A 264 -24.03 -44.95 -37.14
N GLU A 265 -23.27 -44.40 -38.11
CA GLU A 265 -23.27 -44.92 -39.48
C GLU A 265 -22.67 -46.32 -39.57
N HIS A 266 -21.63 -46.62 -38.79
CA HIS A 266 -21.06 -47.95 -38.69
C HIS A 266 -22.07 -48.95 -38.12
N ASP A 267 -22.72 -48.61 -37.01
CA ASP A 267 -23.72 -49.48 -36.37
C ASP A 267 -24.91 -49.74 -37.31
N ASP A 268 -25.38 -48.71 -38.04
CA ASP A 268 -26.41 -48.85 -39.08
C ASP A 268 -25.95 -49.76 -40.22
N LEU A 269 -24.68 -49.67 -40.62
CA LEU A 269 -24.12 -50.50 -41.69
C LEU A 269 -23.95 -51.97 -41.25
N GLU A 270 -23.57 -52.19 -39.99
CA GLU A 270 -23.49 -53.52 -39.38
C GLU A 270 -24.86 -54.22 -39.40
N VAL A 271 -25.92 -53.52 -38.97
CA VAL A 271 -27.29 -54.06 -39.03
C VAL A 271 -27.71 -54.40 -40.46
N ARG A 272 -27.35 -53.56 -41.44
CA ARG A 272 -27.64 -53.86 -42.87
C ARG A 272 -26.86 -55.05 -43.39
N TYR A 273 -25.64 -55.25 -42.91
CA TYR A 273 -24.84 -56.41 -43.28
C TYR A 273 -25.48 -57.70 -42.75
N ASP A 274 -25.91 -57.71 -41.49
CA ASP A 274 -26.58 -58.86 -40.87
C ASP A 274 -27.91 -59.22 -41.57
N ASP A 275 -28.70 -58.20 -41.95
CA ASP A 275 -29.93 -58.42 -42.74
C ASP A 275 -29.61 -59.03 -44.11
N LEU A 276 -28.58 -58.52 -44.78
CA LEU A 276 -28.16 -59.04 -46.09
C LEU A 276 -27.59 -60.47 -45.99
N GLU A 277 -26.85 -60.77 -44.93
CA GLU A 277 -26.37 -62.12 -44.65
C GLU A 277 -27.54 -63.08 -44.41
N THR A 278 -28.54 -62.66 -43.65
CA THR A 278 -29.77 -63.43 -43.43
C THR A 278 -30.51 -63.70 -44.73
N GLN A 279 -30.71 -62.68 -45.56
CA GLN A 279 -31.32 -62.82 -46.88
C GLN A 279 -30.53 -63.78 -47.79
N HIS A 280 -29.19 -63.69 -47.78
CA HIS A 280 -28.35 -64.59 -48.56
C HIS A 280 -28.54 -66.05 -48.15
N ASN A 281 -28.54 -66.32 -46.84
CA ASN A 281 -28.76 -67.67 -46.30
C ASN A 281 -30.15 -68.21 -46.64
N GLU A 282 -31.19 -67.37 -46.60
CA GLU A 282 -32.53 -67.73 -47.05
C GLU A 282 -32.57 -68.07 -48.55
N PHE A 283 -31.96 -67.24 -49.39
CA PHE A 283 -31.86 -67.51 -50.84
C PHE A 283 -31.09 -68.79 -51.12
N GLN A 284 -29.99 -69.04 -50.41
CA GLN A 284 -29.20 -70.25 -50.55
C GLN A 284 -30.03 -71.48 -50.16
N THR A 285 -30.68 -71.45 -49.00
CA THR A 285 -31.56 -72.54 -48.54
C THR A 285 -32.68 -72.81 -49.54
N ARG A 286 -33.29 -71.74 -50.10
CA ARG A 286 -34.34 -71.87 -51.12
C ARG A 286 -33.81 -72.45 -52.43
N SER A 287 -32.62 -72.05 -52.86
CA SER A 287 -31.94 -72.61 -54.04
C SER A 287 -31.68 -74.11 -53.85
N GLU A 288 -31.10 -74.50 -52.72
CA GLU A 288 -30.85 -75.90 -52.35
C GLU A 288 -32.16 -76.71 -52.30
N ALA A 289 -33.22 -76.17 -51.72
CA ALA A 289 -34.53 -76.81 -51.72
C ALA A 289 -35.11 -77.00 -53.14
N THR A 290 -34.98 -75.99 -54.01
CA THR A 290 -35.46 -76.11 -55.40
C THR A 290 -34.66 -77.13 -56.21
N THR A 291 -33.34 -77.20 -56.03
CA THR A 291 -32.50 -78.20 -56.71
C THR A 291 -32.81 -79.61 -56.22
N ALA A 292 -33.06 -79.79 -54.92
CA ALA A 292 -33.52 -81.06 -54.36
C ALA A 292 -34.89 -81.49 -54.93
N GLN A 293 -35.86 -80.57 -55.02
CA GLN A 293 -37.16 -80.83 -55.64
C GLN A 293 -37.03 -81.22 -57.11
N GLN A 294 -36.17 -80.53 -57.86
CA GLN A 294 -35.90 -80.85 -59.27
C GLN A 294 -35.26 -82.25 -59.42
N ALA A 295 -34.30 -82.59 -58.56
CA ALA A 295 -33.67 -83.92 -58.56
C ALA A 295 -34.68 -85.03 -58.22
N GLU A 296 -35.55 -84.81 -57.24
CA GLU A 296 -36.62 -85.76 -56.89
C GLU A 296 -37.61 -85.95 -58.04
N ALA A 297 -38.06 -84.86 -58.67
CA ALA A 297 -38.95 -84.91 -59.83
C ALA A 297 -38.32 -85.68 -61.01
N LEU A 298 -37.02 -85.45 -61.28
CA LEU A 298 -36.26 -86.20 -62.29
C LEU A 298 -36.16 -87.69 -61.96
N ASN A 299 -35.89 -88.05 -60.71
CA ASN A 299 -35.85 -89.44 -60.28
C ASN A 299 -37.21 -90.13 -60.44
N LYS A 300 -38.31 -89.46 -60.04
CA LYS A 300 -39.68 -89.97 -60.26
C LYS A 300 -39.96 -90.19 -61.74
N ALA A 301 -39.68 -89.19 -62.59
CA ALA A 301 -39.86 -89.30 -64.04
C ALA A 301 -39.04 -90.45 -64.64
N THR A 302 -37.79 -90.62 -64.18
CA THR A 302 -36.91 -91.71 -64.62
C THR A 302 -37.46 -93.08 -64.21
N SER A 303 -37.94 -93.24 -62.97
CA SER A 303 -38.55 -94.49 -62.49
C SER A 303 -39.82 -94.85 -63.27
N HIS A 304 -40.66 -93.87 -63.58
CA HIS A 304 -41.85 -94.06 -64.43
C HIS A 304 -41.46 -94.49 -65.83
N LEU A 305 -40.41 -93.89 -66.41
CA LEU A 305 -39.92 -94.24 -67.73
C LEU A 305 -39.32 -95.66 -67.75
N GLN A 306 -38.56 -96.06 -66.73
CA GLN A 306 -38.07 -97.44 -66.58
C GLN A 306 -39.20 -98.45 -66.44
N HIS A 307 -40.22 -98.13 -65.63
CA HIS A 307 -41.41 -98.96 -65.51
C HIS A 307 -42.13 -99.11 -66.85
N ALA A 308 -42.38 -97.99 -67.54
CA ALA A 308 -42.98 -97.99 -68.88
C ALA A 308 -42.15 -98.84 -69.86
N GLN A 309 -40.82 -98.71 -69.88
CA GLN A 309 -39.94 -99.55 -70.71
C GLN A 309 -40.07 -101.04 -70.38
N SER A 310 -40.09 -101.42 -69.09
CA SER A 310 -40.28 -102.81 -68.67
C SER A 310 -41.63 -103.37 -69.11
N THR A 311 -42.71 -102.59 -68.97
CA THR A 311 -44.04 -102.97 -69.46
C THR A 311 -44.06 -103.15 -70.98
N ILE A 312 -43.42 -102.26 -71.74
CA ILE A 312 -43.27 -102.39 -73.20
C ILE A 312 -42.53 -103.68 -73.56
N VAL A 313 -41.42 -104.00 -72.88
CA VAL A 313 -40.68 -105.26 -73.12
C VAL A 313 -41.54 -106.49 -72.80
N SER A 314 -42.28 -106.46 -71.69
CA SER A 314 -43.21 -107.53 -71.33
C SER A 314 -44.31 -107.68 -72.40
N LEU A 315 -44.89 -106.56 -72.87
CA LEU A 315 -45.87 -106.55 -73.94
C LEU A 315 -45.26 -107.05 -75.27
N GLN A 316 -44.03 -106.67 -75.61
CA GLN A 316 -43.32 -107.17 -76.79
C GLN A 316 -43.07 -108.69 -76.70
N ALA A 317 -42.75 -109.21 -75.52
CA ALA A 317 -42.60 -110.65 -75.29
C ALA A 317 -43.95 -111.37 -75.38
N MET A 318 -45.03 -110.78 -74.86
CA MET A 318 -46.39 -111.30 -75.03
C MET A 318 -46.79 -111.34 -76.50
N VAL A 319 -46.54 -110.26 -77.26
CA VAL A 319 -46.80 -110.21 -78.70
C VAL A 319 -45.97 -111.26 -79.43
N SER A 320 -44.69 -111.42 -79.10
CA SER A 320 -43.85 -112.46 -79.70
C SER A 320 -44.35 -113.88 -79.40
N ARG A 321 -44.82 -114.13 -78.17
CA ARG A 321 -45.49 -115.38 -77.80
C ARG A 321 -46.79 -115.57 -78.57
N GLN A 322 -47.59 -114.51 -78.72
CA GLN A 322 -48.81 -114.52 -79.52
C GLN A 322 -48.52 -114.76 -80.99
N ASP A 323 -47.45 -114.21 -81.57
CA ASP A 323 -47.04 -114.44 -82.95
C ASP A 323 -46.52 -115.87 -83.16
N SER A 324 -45.77 -116.41 -82.21
CA SER A 324 -45.36 -117.83 -82.21
C SER A 324 -46.58 -118.73 -82.09
N MET A 325 -47.48 -118.45 -81.15
CA MET A 325 -48.74 -119.16 -81.00
C MET A 325 -49.61 -118.99 -82.24
N LEU A 326 -49.62 -117.84 -82.90
CA LEU A 326 -50.36 -117.60 -84.13
C LEU A 326 -49.72 -118.38 -85.29
N ASN A 327 -48.41 -118.52 -85.34
CA ASN A 327 -47.74 -119.32 -86.36
C ASN A 327 -47.93 -120.82 -86.13
N THR A 328 -47.86 -121.31 -84.88
CA THR A 328 -48.24 -122.70 -84.57
C THR A 328 -49.72 -122.92 -84.79
N MET A 329 -50.59 -122.00 -84.36
CA MET A 329 -52.02 -122.05 -84.67
C MET A 329 -52.28 -121.91 -86.17
N LYS A 330 -51.47 -121.21 -86.97
CA LYS A 330 -51.61 -121.21 -88.43
C LYS A 330 -51.22 -122.56 -89.03
N VAL A 331 -50.22 -123.26 -88.46
CA VAL A 331 -49.85 -124.63 -88.84
C VAL A 331 -50.91 -125.62 -88.38
N ASP A 332 -51.36 -125.53 -87.13
CA ASP A 332 -52.40 -126.35 -86.52
C ASP A 332 -53.77 -126.04 -87.09
N VAL A 333 -54.09 -124.81 -87.52
CA VAL A 333 -55.31 -124.47 -88.29
C VAL A 333 -55.12 -124.87 -89.73
N ALA A 334 -53.92 -124.87 -90.31
CA ALA A 334 -53.70 -125.52 -91.61
C ALA A 334 -53.86 -127.06 -91.51
N GLU A 335 -53.61 -127.67 -90.34
CA GLU A 335 -53.77 -129.10 -90.08
C GLU A 335 -55.15 -129.49 -89.49
N ALA A 336 -55.81 -128.58 -88.77
CA ALA A 336 -57.14 -128.71 -88.15
C ALA A 336 -58.24 -128.13 -89.06
N THR A 337 -57.98 -127.18 -89.95
CA THR A 337 -58.89 -126.92 -91.10
C THR A 337 -58.91 -128.13 -92.04
N ARG A 338 -57.91 -129.03 -91.97
CA ARG A 338 -57.99 -130.37 -92.57
C ARG A 338 -58.70 -131.42 -91.70
N ARG A 339 -58.90 -131.24 -90.37
CA ARG A 339 -59.45 -132.27 -89.45
C ARG A 339 -60.66 -131.88 -88.60
N ALA A 340 -61.04 -130.61 -88.53
CA ALA A 340 -61.99 -130.05 -87.57
C ALA A 340 -63.02 -129.13 -88.22
N ASN A 341 -63.49 -129.50 -89.42
CA ASN A 341 -64.86 -129.18 -89.84
C ASN A 341 -65.90 -130.11 -89.14
N PHE A 342 -65.59 -130.67 -87.96
CA PHE A 342 -66.44 -131.65 -87.27
C PHE A 342 -66.66 -131.44 -85.76
N ALA A 343 -66.14 -130.40 -85.11
CA ALA A 343 -66.38 -130.26 -83.66
C ALA A 343 -66.54 -128.81 -83.22
N ILE A 344 -67.62 -128.21 -83.70
CA ILE A 344 -68.42 -127.23 -82.95
C ILE A 344 -68.67 -127.79 -81.53
N TYR A 345 -68.75 -126.90 -80.52
CA TYR A 345 -69.48 -127.10 -79.23
C TYR A 345 -68.72 -127.13 -77.88
N HIS A 346 -67.67 -126.35 -77.61
CA HIS A 346 -67.24 -126.14 -76.20
C HIS A 346 -66.69 -124.75 -75.87
N VAL A 347 -67.35 -123.69 -76.35
CA VAL A 347 -67.20 -122.31 -75.82
C VAL A 347 -67.96 -122.12 -74.48
N GLN A 348 -68.72 -123.11 -73.99
CA GLN A 348 -69.73 -122.88 -72.96
C GLN A 348 -69.34 -123.27 -71.50
N ARG A 349 -68.07 -123.14 -71.06
CA ARG A 349 -67.74 -123.46 -69.64
C ARG A 349 -66.72 -122.55 -68.92
N TRP A 350 -66.09 -121.58 -69.57
CA TRP A 350 -65.02 -120.77 -68.95
C TRP A 350 -65.47 -119.39 -68.42
N VAL A 351 -66.68 -118.94 -68.74
CA VAL A 351 -67.13 -117.55 -68.45
C VAL A 351 -67.61 -117.34 -67.00
N ASP A 352 -67.79 -118.38 -66.19
CA ASP A 352 -68.39 -118.24 -64.83
C ASP A 352 -67.38 -118.11 -63.66
N GLY A 353 -66.08 -117.99 -63.95
CA GLY A 353 -65.00 -117.84 -62.95
C GLY A 353 -64.49 -116.40 -62.76
N GLU A 354 -64.45 -115.62 -63.84
CA GLU A 354 -63.72 -114.33 -63.87
C GLU A 354 -64.46 -113.18 -63.14
N MET A 355 -65.79 -113.25 -63.01
CA MET A 355 -66.59 -112.17 -62.42
C MET A 355 -66.54 -112.08 -60.89
N ARG A 356 -66.09 -113.09 -60.15
CA ARG A 356 -65.98 -113.01 -58.67
C ARG A 356 -64.66 -112.42 -58.16
N ALA A 357 -63.63 -112.36 -59.00
CA ALA A 357 -62.31 -111.81 -58.63
C ALA A 357 -62.20 -110.29 -58.85
N GLN A 358 -63.04 -109.72 -59.73
CA GLN A 358 -63.01 -108.29 -60.05
C GLN A 358 -63.75 -107.41 -59.03
N GLN A 359 -64.64 -107.96 -58.19
CA GLN A 359 -65.40 -107.18 -57.19
C GLN A 359 -64.65 -106.97 -55.87
N THR A 360 -63.86 -107.95 -55.40
CA THR A 360 -63.09 -107.82 -54.14
C THR A 360 -61.85 -106.93 -54.29
N ALA A 361 -61.23 -106.90 -55.47
CA ALA A 361 -60.04 -106.10 -55.75
C ALA A 361 -60.32 -104.61 -55.97
N GLU A 362 -61.57 -104.23 -56.25
CA GLU A 362 -61.98 -102.82 -56.43
C GLU A 362 -62.38 -102.19 -55.08
N GLU A 363 -62.96 -102.96 -54.15
CA GLU A 363 -63.30 -102.50 -52.80
C GLU A 363 -62.08 -102.24 -51.91
N GLU A 364 -61.00 -103.02 -52.04
CA GLU A 364 -59.74 -102.80 -51.29
C GLU A 364 -59.00 -101.54 -51.77
N ARG A 365 -58.95 -101.30 -53.09
CA ARG A 365 -58.35 -100.08 -53.67
C ARG A 365 -59.09 -98.81 -53.26
N GLN A 366 -60.41 -98.87 -53.09
CA GLN A 366 -61.21 -97.74 -52.59
C GLN A 366 -60.93 -97.44 -51.10
N ARG A 367 -60.82 -98.48 -50.25
CA ARG A 367 -60.53 -98.31 -48.81
C ARG A 367 -59.12 -97.79 -48.54
N GLU A 368 -58.13 -98.20 -49.31
CA GLU A 368 -56.76 -97.69 -49.18
C GLU A 368 -56.64 -96.22 -49.60
N MET A 369 -57.24 -95.84 -50.74
CA MET A 369 -57.27 -94.43 -51.16
C MET A 369 -58.01 -93.52 -50.16
N GLU A 370 -59.11 -94.01 -49.57
CA GLU A 370 -59.83 -93.25 -48.55
C GLU A 370 -59.07 -93.15 -47.22
N ALA A 371 -58.36 -94.20 -46.81
CA ALA A 371 -57.51 -94.17 -45.62
C ALA A 371 -56.28 -93.26 -45.78
N GLU A 372 -55.69 -93.21 -46.98
CA GLU A 372 -54.56 -92.32 -47.27
C GLU A 372 -55.01 -90.86 -47.36
N ARG A 373 -56.17 -90.59 -47.97
CA ARG A 373 -56.80 -89.26 -47.96
C ARG A 373 -57.09 -88.78 -46.54
N GLN A 374 -57.61 -89.64 -45.66
CA GLN A 374 -57.86 -89.31 -44.26
C GLN A 374 -56.58 -89.02 -43.46
N ARG A 375 -55.47 -89.74 -43.74
CA ARG A 375 -54.18 -89.47 -43.11
C ARG A 375 -53.60 -88.13 -43.55
N GLN A 376 -53.66 -87.81 -44.83
CA GLN A 376 -53.21 -86.53 -45.37
C GLN A 376 -54.08 -85.37 -44.84
N GLU A 377 -55.41 -85.52 -44.82
CA GLU A 377 -56.30 -84.51 -44.26
C GLU A 377 -56.06 -84.29 -42.75
N ALA A 378 -55.73 -85.35 -41.99
CA ALA A 378 -55.41 -85.25 -40.57
C ALA A 378 -54.04 -84.58 -40.29
N GLU A 379 -53.04 -84.85 -41.11
CA GLU A 379 -51.71 -84.22 -41.01
C GLU A 379 -51.77 -82.74 -41.40
N ASP A 380 -52.47 -82.42 -42.50
CA ASP A 380 -52.79 -81.05 -42.91
C ASP A 380 -53.57 -80.30 -41.83
N ALA A 381 -54.52 -80.97 -41.17
CA ALA A 381 -55.28 -80.37 -40.07
C ALA A 381 -54.38 -80.06 -38.87
N ARG A 382 -53.44 -80.96 -38.51
CA ARG A 382 -52.45 -80.70 -37.45
C ARG A 382 -51.53 -79.54 -37.78
N LEU A 383 -50.97 -79.51 -38.99
CA LEU A 383 -50.09 -78.42 -39.44
C LEU A 383 -50.83 -77.08 -39.47
N ARG A 384 -52.09 -77.05 -39.92
CA ARG A 384 -52.92 -75.84 -39.89
C ARG A 384 -53.24 -75.38 -38.47
N GLU A 385 -53.48 -76.30 -37.54
CA GLU A 385 -53.74 -75.95 -36.13
C GLU A 385 -52.47 -75.42 -35.44
N GLU A 386 -51.31 -76.02 -35.69
CA GLU A 386 -50.03 -75.56 -35.17
C GLU A 386 -49.63 -74.20 -35.76
N ALA A 387 -49.82 -73.99 -37.07
CA ALA A 387 -49.62 -72.69 -37.71
C ALA A 387 -50.58 -71.62 -37.17
N ARG A 388 -51.84 -71.96 -36.87
CA ARG A 388 -52.78 -71.04 -36.22
C ARG A 388 -52.32 -70.64 -34.82
N LYS A 389 -51.88 -71.61 -34.01
CA LYS A 389 -51.37 -71.35 -32.64
C LYS A 389 -50.10 -70.48 -32.68
N ALA A 390 -49.17 -70.77 -33.59
CA ALA A 390 -47.97 -69.97 -33.79
C ALA A 390 -48.30 -68.54 -34.26
N HIS A 391 -49.21 -68.39 -35.22
CA HIS A 391 -49.66 -67.07 -35.69
C HIS A 391 -50.36 -66.27 -34.58
N ASP A 392 -51.23 -66.91 -33.78
CA ASP A 392 -51.92 -66.24 -32.67
C ASP A 392 -50.95 -65.86 -31.55
N GLN A 393 -49.93 -66.68 -31.29
CA GLN A 393 -48.88 -66.36 -30.32
C GLN A 393 -47.98 -65.22 -30.80
N ALA A 394 -47.51 -65.27 -32.05
CA ALA A 394 -46.75 -64.18 -32.65
C ALA A 394 -47.55 -62.87 -32.68
N ARG A 395 -48.86 -62.93 -32.96
CA ARG A 395 -49.73 -61.75 -32.93
C ARG A 395 -49.87 -61.16 -31.52
N LYS A 396 -49.98 -62.00 -30.48
CA LYS A 396 -50.04 -61.54 -29.08
C LYS A 396 -48.71 -60.94 -28.64
N GLU A 397 -47.60 -61.60 -28.92
CA GLU A 397 -46.26 -61.10 -28.59
C GLU A 397 -45.97 -59.78 -29.31
N GLN A 398 -46.36 -59.66 -30.59
CA GLN A 398 -46.23 -58.41 -31.33
C GLN A 398 -47.13 -57.31 -30.76
N GLN A 399 -48.37 -57.62 -30.36
CA GLN A 399 -49.24 -56.65 -29.71
C GLN A 399 -48.67 -56.18 -28.36
N GLU A 400 -48.10 -57.09 -27.57
CA GLU A 400 -47.47 -56.74 -26.29
C GLU A 400 -46.20 -55.91 -26.48
N ARG A 401 -45.36 -56.22 -27.47
CA ARG A 401 -44.18 -55.41 -27.83
C ARG A 401 -44.60 -54.02 -28.28
N ASN A 402 -45.54 -53.91 -29.21
CA ASN A 402 -46.06 -52.63 -29.67
C ASN A 402 -46.68 -51.81 -28.52
N GLN A 403 -47.37 -52.46 -27.56
CA GLN A 403 -47.91 -51.78 -26.39
C GLN A 403 -46.82 -51.27 -25.44
N ARG A 404 -45.76 -52.06 -25.21
CA ARG A 404 -44.62 -51.64 -24.38
C ARG A 404 -43.87 -50.49 -25.03
N GLU A 405 -43.56 -50.59 -26.32
CA GLU A 405 -42.92 -49.52 -27.08
C GLU A 405 -43.76 -48.25 -27.08
N ALA A 406 -45.07 -48.34 -27.31
CA ALA A 406 -45.97 -47.19 -27.25
C ALA A 406 -46.07 -46.59 -25.83
N GLN A 407 -45.97 -47.39 -24.77
CA GLN A 407 -45.94 -46.90 -23.39
C GLN A 407 -44.61 -46.20 -23.07
N GLU A 408 -43.49 -46.77 -23.49
CA GLU A 408 -42.16 -46.17 -23.33
C GLU A 408 -42.03 -44.88 -24.14
N GLU A 409 -42.50 -44.86 -25.38
CA GLU A 409 -42.51 -43.66 -26.22
C GLU A 409 -43.37 -42.55 -25.60
N LYS A 410 -44.57 -42.88 -25.10
CA LYS A 410 -45.41 -41.92 -24.37
C LYS A 410 -44.74 -41.42 -23.09
N ALA A 411 -44.04 -42.28 -22.36
CA ALA A 411 -43.31 -41.88 -21.15
C ALA A 411 -42.13 -40.96 -21.48
N ARG A 412 -41.34 -41.28 -22.51
CA ARG A 412 -40.24 -40.43 -23.01
C ARG A 412 -40.76 -39.09 -23.51
N ALA A 413 -41.83 -39.08 -24.31
CA ALA A 413 -42.46 -37.87 -24.80
C ALA A 413 -43.00 -36.99 -23.66
N ARG A 414 -43.57 -37.60 -22.61
CA ARG A 414 -44.00 -36.87 -21.41
C ARG A 414 -42.82 -36.26 -20.65
N GLN A 415 -41.76 -37.03 -20.41
CA GLN A 415 -40.55 -36.54 -19.74
C GLN A 415 -39.87 -35.43 -20.53
N GLU A 416 -39.78 -35.58 -21.85
CA GLU A 416 -39.20 -34.57 -22.73
C GLU A 416 -40.06 -33.30 -22.76
N ARG A 417 -41.39 -33.44 -22.81
CA ARG A 417 -42.32 -32.31 -22.73
C ARG A 417 -42.21 -31.59 -21.38
N GLU A 418 -42.20 -32.30 -20.26
CA GLU A 418 -42.02 -31.72 -18.93
C GLU A 418 -40.65 -31.01 -18.80
N LYS A 419 -39.59 -31.59 -19.39
CA LYS A 419 -38.26 -30.95 -19.43
C LYS A 419 -38.27 -29.68 -20.27
N ARG A 420 -38.87 -29.72 -21.47
CA ARG A 420 -39.01 -28.56 -22.37
C ARG A 420 -39.86 -27.46 -21.73
N GLU A 421 -40.96 -27.81 -21.08
CA GLU A 421 -41.83 -26.87 -20.36
C GLU A 421 -41.08 -26.21 -19.19
N LYS A 422 -40.34 -26.98 -18.37
CA LYS A 422 -39.49 -26.42 -17.31
C LYS A 422 -38.39 -25.50 -17.85
N GLU A 423 -37.71 -25.90 -18.91
CA GLU A 423 -36.69 -25.06 -19.55
C GLU A 423 -37.28 -23.79 -20.15
N GLN A 424 -38.48 -23.86 -20.74
CA GLN A 424 -39.19 -22.69 -21.26
C GLN A 424 -39.68 -21.77 -20.14
N GLU A 425 -40.21 -22.32 -19.05
CA GLU A 425 -40.65 -21.56 -17.89
C GLU A 425 -39.48 -20.83 -17.23
N GLU A 426 -38.34 -21.51 -17.04
CA GLU A 426 -37.12 -20.91 -16.50
C GLU A 426 -36.56 -19.81 -17.44
N ARG A 427 -36.58 -20.05 -18.76
CA ARG A 427 -36.18 -19.03 -19.74
C ARG A 427 -37.12 -17.82 -19.70
N ALA A 428 -38.44 -18.06 -19.65
CA ALA A 428 -39.45 -17.02 -19.57
C ALA A 428 -39.36 -16.23 -18.25
N GLU A 429 -39.06 -16.89 -17.13
CA GLU A 429 -38.84 -16.23 -15.85
C GLU A 429 -37.60 -15.34 -15.88
N ARG A 430 -36.47 -15.87 -16.38
CA ARG A 430 -35.24 -15.08 -16.57
C ARG A 430 -35.46 -13.90 -17.51
N GLU A 431 -36.26 -14.07 -18.56
CA GLU A 431 -36.61 -13.01 -19.49
C GLU A 431 -37.51 -11.95 -18.83
N ARG A 432 -38.56 -12.37 -18.12
CA ARG A 432 -39.41 -11.46 -17.32
C ARG A 432 -38.60 -10.69 -16.29
N GLU A 433 -37.62 -11.32 -15.65
CA GLU A 433 -36.76 -10.65 -14.67
C GLU A 433 -35.82 -9.62 -15.35
N ARG A 434 -35.24 -9.98 -16.50
CA ARG A 434 -34.47 -9.03 -17.33
C ARG A 434 -35.32 -7.88 -17.83
N GLU A 435 -36.55 -8.14 -18.26
CA GLU A 435 -37.49 -7.13 -18.71
C GLU A 435 -37.93 -6.22 -17.56
N LYS A 436 -38.23 -6.77 -16.38
CA LYS A 436 -38.47 -5.98 -15.16
C LYS A 436 -37.29 -5.06 -14.83
N ARG A 437 -36.05 -5.57 -14.92
CA ARG A 437 -34.83 -4.75 -14.74
C ARG A 437 -34.73 -3.66 -15.80
N ARG A 438 -34.88 -4.00 -17.08
CA ARG A 438 -34.85 -3.04 -18.19
C ARG A 438 -35.94 -1.98 -18.07
N ASN A 439 -37.16 -2.35 -17.67
CA ASN A 439 -38.25 -1.41 -17.43
C ASN A 439 -37.97 -0.54 -16.21
N GLY A 440 -37.41 -1.11 -15.13
CA GLY A 440 -36.93 -0.35 -13.97
C GLY A 440 -35.89 0.70 -14.35
N ASP A 441 -34.87 0.30 -15.11
CA ASP A 441 -33.82 1.18 -15.61
C ASP A 441 -34.38 2.23 -16.59
N HIS A 442 -35.29 1.81 -17.48
CA HIS A 442 -35.97 2.70 -18.42
C HIS A 442 -36.83 3.75 -17.71
N ASN A 443 -37.52 3.39 -16.64
CA ASN A 443 -38.30 4.31 -15.81
C ASN A 443 -37.38 5.33 -15.13
N ILE A 444 -36.24 4.88 -14.59
CA ILE A 444 -35.25 5.77 -13.96
C ILE A 444 -34.66 6.72 -15.01
N LEU A 445 -34.24 6.23 -16.18
CA LEU A 445 -33.69 7.05 -17.27
C LEU A 445 -34.70 8.08 -17.79
N SER A 446 -35.95 7.68 -17.98
CA SER A 446 -37.02 8.58 -18.45
C SER A 446 -37.31 9.68 -17.44
N ARG A 447 -37.34 9.35 -16.15
CA ARG A 447 -37.51 10.35 -15.08
C ARG A 447 -36.29 11.27 -14.97
N TRP A 448 -35.07 10.76 -15.14
CA TRP A 448 -33.85 11.58 -15.16
C TRP A 448 -33.82 12.56 -16.33
N ALA A 449 -34.30 12.17 -17.51
CA ALA A 449 -34.41 13.07 -18.65
C ALA A 449 -35.36 14.25 -18.37
N LEU A 450 -36.47 13.99 -17.68
CA LEU A 450 -37.38 15.05 -17.21
C LEU A 450 -36.75 15.87 -16.08
N TYR A 451 -35.99 15.23 -15.20
CA TYR A 451 -35.27 15.93 -14.15
C TYR A 451 -34.28 16.89 -14.79
N ASP A 452 -33.39 16.50 -15.70
CA ASP A 452 -32.40 17.41 -16.30
C ASP A 452 -32.98 18.48 -17.25
N ALA A 453 -34.26 18.41 -17.61
CA ALA A 453 -34.93 19.41 -18.44
C ALA A 453 -35.10 20.77 -17.71
N PRO A 454 -35.08 21.90 -18.44
CA PRO A 454 -35.36 23.21 -17.87
C PRO A 454 -36.81 23.31 -17.36
N LEU A 455 -36.99 23.96 -16.21
CA LEU A 455 -38.29 24.14 -15.57
C LEU A 455 -39.23 25.00 -16.45
N ALA A 456 -40.50 24.58 -16.55
CA ALA A 456 -41.54 25.29 -17.29
C ALA A 456 -41.86 26.69 -16.71
N GLU A 457 -42.60 27.48 -17.49
CA GLU A 457 -42.94 28.88 -17.15
C GLU A 457 -44.00 29.00 -16.04
N SER A 458 -44.88 28.00 -15.89
CA SER A 458 -45.85 27.87 -14.81
C SER A 458 -45.60 26.56 -14.07
N LEU A 459 -45.42 26.62 -12.75
CA LEU A 459 -45.09 25.46 -11.93
C LEU A 459 -46.16 25.27 -10.84
N THR A 460 -46.59 24.03 -10.68
CA THR A 460 -47.36 23.54 -9.53
C THR A 460 -46.56 22.43 -8.84
N PHE A 461 -46.95 22.03 -7.63
CA PHE A 461 -46.31 20.95 -6.89
C PHE A 461 -46.15 19.68 -7.74
N ASN A 462 -47.17 19.32 -8.53
CA ASN A 462 -47.18 18.16 -9.42
C ASN A 462 -46.38 18.36 -10.73
N THR A 463 -46.09 19.61 -11.11
CA THR A 463 -45.35 19.94 -12.34
C THR A 463 -43.84 20.05 -12.06
N ILE A 464 -43.45 20.27 -10.81
CA ILE A 464 -42.04 20.27 -10.40
C ILE A 464 -41.50 18.84 -10.44
N ILE A 465 -40.37 18.64 -11.12
CA ILE A 465 -39.73 17.34 -11.19
C ILE A 465 -38.82 17.15 -9.97
N TRP A 466 -39.39 16.58 -8.92
CA TRP A 466 -38.71 16.25 -7.68
C TRP A 466 -37.69 15.09 -7.86
N PRO A 467 -36.65 14.99 -7.01
CA PRO A 467 -35.61 13.96 -7.12
C PRO A 467 -36.08 12.59 -6.61
N VAL A 468 -37.20 12.09 -7.13
CA VAL A 468 -37.82 10.80 -6.78
C VAL A 468 -38.38 10.13 -8.04
N LEU A 469 -38.42 8.79 -8.07
CA LEU A 469 -38.86 8.02 -9.24
C LEU A 469 -40.36 8.18 -9.52
N ILE A 470 -41.17 8.16 -8.47
CA ILE A 470 -42.62 8.35 -8.50
C ILE A 470 -42.88 9.81 -8.12
N ALA A 471 -43.74 10.50 -8.87
CA ALA A 471 -44.05 11.89 -8.58
C ALA A 471 -44.80 11.95 -7.24
N PRO A 472 -44.33 12.75 -6.27
CA PRO A 472 -44.97 12.88 -4.97
C PRO A 472 -46.30 13.62 -5.14
N VAL A 473 -47.31 13.23 -4.36
CA VAL A 473 -48.58 13.95 -4.26
C VAL A 473 -48.49 14.96 -3.12
N ASP A 474 -47.76 14.60 -2.06
CA ASP A 474 -47.55 15.42 -0.86
C ASP A 474 -46.06 15.50 -0.46
N PRO A 475 -45.65 16.50 0.35
CA PRO A 475 -44.27 16.62 0.83
C PRO A 475 -43.75 15.39 1.60
N ASP A 476 -44.65 14.62 2.24
CA ASP A 476 -44.32 13.41 2.98
C ASP A 476 -43.83 12.25 2.08
N ASP A 477 -44.18 12.26 0.79
CA ASP A 477 -43.73 11.26 -0.19
C ASP A 477 -42.24 11.41 -0.53
N LEU A 478 -41.62 12.54 -0.17
CA LEU A 478 -40.21 12.86 -0.38
C LEU A 478 -39.32 12.19 0.66
N THR A 479 -39.40 10.87 0.78
CA THR A 479 -38.62 10.11 1.76
C THR A 479 -37.14 10.06 1.43
N LEU A 480 -36.29 9.96 2.47
CA LEU A 480 -34.84 9.77 2.34
C LEU A 480 -34.49 8.59 1.42
N SER A 481 -35.19 7.46 1.54
CA SER A 481 -34.97 6.28 0.70
C SER A 481 -35.32 6.52 -0.77
N ALA A 482 -36.45 7.18 -1.05
CA ALA A 482 -36.86 7.46 -2.43
C ALA A 482 -35.87 8.41 -3.12
N ILE A 483 -35.40 9.43 -2.40
CA ILE A 483 -34.42 10.39 -2.91
C ILE A 483 -33.06 9.71 -3.14
N ARG A 484 -32.61 8.90 -2.17
CA ARG A 484 -31.36 8.13 -2.27
C ARG A 484 -31.38 7.17 -3.46
N ASP A 485 -32.44 6.37 -3.57
CA ASP A 485 -32.54 5.32 -4.58
C ASP A 485 -32.65 5.92 -5.98
N PHE A 486 -33.27 7.10 -6.13
CA PHE A 486 -33.30 7.85 -7.38
C PHE A 486 -31.94 8.49 -7.74
N LEU A 487 -31.31 9.20 -6.80
CA LEU A 487 -30.05 9.92 -7.03
C LEU A 487 -28.84 8.98 -7.24
N PHE A 488 -28.78 7.88 -6.48
CA PHE A 488 -27.68 6.91 -6.53
C PHE A 488 -28.00 5.67 -7.36
N SER A 489 -29.07 5.69 -8.17
CA SER A 489 -29.35 4.58 -9.09
C SER A 489 -28.20 4.37 -10.08
N LYS A 490 -27.82 3.11 -10.27
CA LYS A 490 -26.80 2.70 -11.24
C LYS A 490 -27.27 2.80 -12.69
N ALA A 491 -28.58 2.96 -12.92
CA ALA A 491 -29.18 3.00 -14.25
C ALA A 491 -28.89 4.29 -15.04
N HIS A 492 -28.54 5.39 -14.37
CA HIS A 492 -28.24 6.68 -14.99
C HIS A 492 -26.84 7.18 -14.58
N SER A 493 -26.19 7.95 -15.46
CA SER A 493 -24.93 8.67 -15.21
C SER A 493 -23.75 7.80 -14.73
N GLU A 494 -23.48 6.66 -15.36
CA GLU A 494 -22.33 5.76 -15.05
C GLU A 494 -20.98 6.47 -14.93
N LYS A 495 -20.81 7.63 -15.57
CA LYS A 495 -19.58 8.45 -15.57
C LYS A 495 -19.50 9.48 -14.45
N LYS A 496 -20.57 9.71 -13.68
CA LYS A 496 -20.59 10.65 -12.54
C LYS A 496 -20.58 9.88 -11.24
N ASP A 497 -19.60 10.18 -10.39
CA ASP A 497 -19.52 9.66 -9.04
C ASP A 497 -20.70 10.14 -8.17
N ASN A 498 -21.07 9.35 -7.17
CA ASN A 498 -22.20 9.63 -6.28
C ASN A 498 -22.05 10.99 -5.59
N LYS A 499 -20.82 11.41 -5.28
CA LYS A 499 -20.52 12.72 -4.70
C LYS A 499 -20.86 13.87 -5.65
N GLN A 500 -20.61 13.69 -6.95
CA GLN A 500 -20.93 14.69 -7.97
C GLN A 500 -22.45 14.81 -8.17
N ARG A 501 -23.17 13.68 -8.15
CA ARG A 501 -24.64 13.66 -8.26
C ARG A 501 -25.30 14.37 -7.09
N LEU A 502 -24.78 14.15 -5.89
CA LEU A 502 -25.25 14.84 -4.68
C LEU A 502 -24.98 16.35 -4.76
N TRP A 503 -23.80 16.76 -5.24
CA TRP A 503 -23.47 18.16 -5.47
C TRP A 503 -24.37 18.85 -6.51
N ASP A 504 -24.68 18.17 -7.61
CA ASP A 504 -25.60 18.67 -8.64
C ASP A 504 -27.03 18.83 -8.07
N ALA A 505 -27.47 17.91 -7.20
CA ALA A 505 -28.73 18.03 -6.47
C ALA A 505 -28.74 19.20 -5.47
N PHE A 506 -27.68 19.38 -4.67
CA PHE A 506 -27.53 20.54 -3.78
C PHE A 506 -27.59 21.87 -4.55
N LYS A 507 -26.91 21.96 -5.70
CA LYS A 507 -26.96 23.15 -6.55
C LYS A 507 -28.36 23.46 -7.05
N ARG A 508 -29.21 22.44 -7.23
CA ARG A 508 -30.55 22.60 -7.81
C ARG A 508 -31.60 22.94 -6.78
N TRP A 509 -31.50 22.37 -5.59
CA TRP A 509 -32.48 22.52 -4.51
C TRP A 509 -32.03 23.46 -3.39
N HIS A 510 -31.00 24.29 -3.64
CA HIS A 510 -30.55 25.32 -2.68
C HIS A 510 -31.67 26.33 -2.36
N SER A 511 -31.72 26.81 -1.11
CA SER A 511 -32.72 27.77 -0.61
C SER A 511 -32.84 29.03 -1.47
N ASP A 512 -31.72 29.53 -2.01
CA ASP A 512 -31.69 30.70 -2.89
C ASP A 512 -32.48 30.52 -4.20
N LYS A 513 -32.63 29.28 -4.68
CA LYS A 513 -33.41 28.97 -5.90
C LYS A 513 -34.88 28.74 -5.60
N CYS A 514 -35.26 28.49 -4.34
CA CYS A 514 -36.64 28.36 -3.91
C CYS A 514 -37.43 29.64 -4.24
N ALA A 515 -36.85 30.82 -4.01
CA ALA A 515 -37.46 32.11 -4.36
C ALA A 515 -37.77 32.24 -5.86
N THR A 516 -36.87 31.77 -6.72
CA THR A 516 -37.03 31.78 -8.19
C THR A 516 -38.12 30.81 -8.66
N VAL A 517 -38.24 29.65 -8.01
CA VAL A 517 -39.30 28.68 -8.31
C VAL A 517 -40.66 29.19 -7.82
N LYS A 518 -40.74 29.76 -6.62
CA LYS A 518 -41.96 30.37 -6.05
C LYS A 518 -42.51 31.54 -6.86
N ALA A 519 -41.65 32.27 -7.59
CA ALA A 519 -42.09 33.34 -8.49
C ALA A 519 -42.96 32.84 -9.65
N ARG A 520 -42.91 31.52 -9.95
CA ARG A 520 -43.63 30.87 -11.06
C ARG A 520 -44.79 29.98 -10.60
N VAL A 521 -45.13 30.03 -9.30
CA VAL A 521 -46.13 29.16 -8.66
C VAL A 521 -47.30 30.01 -8.16
N PRO A 522 -48.56 29.56 -8.31
CA PRO A 522 -49.72 30.19 -7.69
C PRO A 522 -49.55 30.36 -6.17
N ASP A 523 -50.11 31.43 -5.60
CA ASP A 523 -49.97 31.76 -4.16
C ASP A 523 -50.46 30.64 -3.22
N GLU A 524 -51.42 29.83 -3.68
CA GLU A 524 -52.04 28.73 -2.92
C GLU A 524 -51.08 27.55 -2.68
N GLU A 525 -50.14 27.28 -3.58
CA GLU A 525 -49.21 26.14 -3.50
C GLU A 525 -47.81 26.51 -2.98
N LYS A 526 -47.54 27.80 -2.75
CA LYS A 526 -46.29 28.29 -2.17
C LYS A 526 -45.90 27.64 -0.83
N PRO A 527 -46.81 27.41 0.14
CA PRO A 527 -46.42 26.77 1.41
C PRO A 527 -46.00 25.30 1.22
N LEU A 528 -46.68 24.55 0.34
CA LEU A 528 -46.32 23.16 0.03
C LEU A 528 -44.92 23.05 -0.61
N ILE A 529 -44.56 24.03 -1.45
CA ILE A 529 -43.23 24.06 -2.07
C ILE A 529 -42.15 24.41 -1.06
N ASP A 530 -42.41 25.34 -0.13
CA ASP A 530 -41.45 25.66 0.95
C ASP A 530 -41.15 24.41 1.79
N GLU A 531 -42.20 23.67 2.15
CA GLU A 531 -42.09 22.44 2.92
C GLU A 531 -41.31 21.37 2.16
N ALA A 532 -41.62 21.14 0.87
CA ALA A 532 -40.87 20.18 0.06
C ALA A 532 -39.40 20.57 -0.17
N PHE A 533 -39.08 21.85 -0.38
CA PHE A 533 -37.69 22.32 -0.47
C PHE A 533 -36.94 22.13 0.86
N HIS A 534 -37.62 22.32 1.98
CA HIS A 534 -37.08 22.08 3.31
C HIS A 534 -36.78 20.60 3.54
N VAL A 535 -37.74 19.71 3.25
CA VAL A 535 -37.61 18.26 3.37
C VAL A 535 -36.47 17.73 2.50
N ILE A 536 -36.38 18.17 1.24
CA ILE A 536 -35.27 17.79 0.34
C ILE A 536 -33.94 18.30 0.89
N SER A 537 -33.87 19.53 1.40
CA SER A 537 -32.64 20.07 1.98
C SER A 537 -32.17 19.28 3.19
N ILE A 538 -33.09 18.86 4.06
CA ILE A 538 -32.79 17.97 5.20
C ILE A 538 -32.23 16.64 4.68
N HIS A 539 -32.93 15.97 3.76
CA HIS A 539 -32.51 14.67 3.26
C HIS A 539 -31.20 14.70 2.48
N LEU A 540 -30.93 15.75 1.69
CA LEU A 540 -29.65 15.92 1.02
C LEU A 540 -28.50 16.12 2.03
N ASN A 541 -28.72 16.87 3.11
CA ASN A 541 -27.75 17.04 4.19
C ASN A 541 -27.49 15.73 4.94
N GLU A 542 -28.54 14.94 5.18
CA GLU A 542 -28.44 13.62 5.79
C GLU A 542 -27.69 12.62 4.90
N LEU A 543 -27.97 12.60 3.58
CA LEU A 543 -27.20 11.81 2.62
C LEU A 543 -25.72 12.24 2.55
N ASN A 544 -25.43 13.53 2.65
CA ASN A 544 -24.05 14.04 2.72
C ASN A 544 -23.35 13.62 4.02
N ALA A 545 -24.07 13.58 5.14
CA ALA A 545 -23.55 13.08 6.41
C ALA A 545 -23.26 11.57 6.35
N GLN A 546 -24.18 10.78 5.79
CA GLN A 546 -23.99 9.34 5.56
C GLN A 546 -22.79 9.07 4.64
N MET A 547 -22.65 9.80 3.53
CA MET A 547 -21.49 9.67 2.63
C MET A 547 -20.15 10.03 3.29
N LYS A 548 -20.14 11.00 4.22
CA LYS A 548 -18.93 11.35 4.98
C LYS A 548 -18.59 10.31 6.06
N ALA A 549 -19.60 9.68 6.64
CA ALA A 549 -19.42 8.64 7.66
C ALA A 549 -18.94 7.30 7.06
N ASP A 550 -19.41 6.94 5.86
CA ASP A 550 -19.07 5.68 5.18
C ASP A 550 -17.66 5.65 4.56
N GLY A 551 -16.84 6.69 4.75
CA GLY A 551 -15.42 6.65 4.40
C GLY A 551 -15.12 6.32 2.94
N THR A 552 -16.06 6.57 2.01
CA THR A 552 -15.80 6.47 0.57
C THR A 552 -15.05 7.73 0.12
N THR A 553 -13.88 7.94 0.72
CA THR A 553 -12.78 8.66 0.12
C THR A 553 -12.15 7.74 -0.92
N ALA A 554 -12.58 7.88 -2.17
CA ALA A 554 -11.69 7.63 -3.30
C ALA A 554 -10.95 8.94 -3.60
#